data_AF-A0A7S2FIR6-F1
#
_entry.id   AF-A0A7S2FIR6-F1
#
_cell.length_a   1.000
_cell.length_b   1.000
_cell.length_c   1.000
_cell.angle_alpha   90.00
_cell.angle_beta   90.00
_cell.angle_gamma   90.00
#
_symmetry.space_group_name_H-M   'P 1'
#
loop_
_entity.id
_entity.type
_entity.pdbx_description
1 polymer ?
#
loop_
_entity_poly.entity_id
_entity_poly.type
_entity_poly.pdbx_seq_one_letter_code
_entity_poly.pdbx_strand_id
1 'polypeptide(L)'
;VRAGRPAAVAPSVRQRTAIAMAERHPDVVAMRASARNTSLAPHVRSAALHEVHRLRDEVCNIILSTAPVIVSSCIGAHQLHEQNVTFPLVVLDEGSQTTEPALICALAAAKAEQLVI
;
A
#
# COMPACT_ATOMS: atom_id res chain seq x y z
N VAL A 1 -8.89 -0.01 -3.56
CA VAL A 1 -7.92 -0.02 -2.44
C VAL A 1 -7.26 1.35 -2.34
N ARG A 2 -6.88 1.81 -1.15
CA ARG A 2 -6.12 3.04 -0.96
C ARG A 2 -4.63 2.73 -0.78
N ALA A 3 -3.76 3.31 -1.59
CA ALA A 3 -2.32 3.29 -1.38
C ALA A 3 -1.93 4.30 -0.27
N GLY A 4 -0.84 4.01 0.44
CA GLY A 4 -0.34 4.85 1.53
C GLY A 4 -0.71 4.40 2.94
N ARG A 5 -0.32 5.22 3.91
CA ARG A 5 -0.44 4.90 5.34
C ARG A 5 -1.85 5.22 5.89
N PRO A 6 -2.42 4.38 6.77
CA PRO A 6 -3.70 4.66 7.43
C PRO A 6 -3.74 6.00 8.19
N ALA A 7 -2.62 6.46 8.73
CA ALA A 7 -2.56 7.72 9.47
C ALA A 7 -2.82 8.95 8.60
N ALA A 8 -2.58 8.86 7.28
CA ALA A 8 -2.75 9.96 6.34
C ALA A 8 -4.17 10.05 5.75
N VAL A 9 -5.11 9.23 6.23
CA VAL A 9 -6.49 9.19 5.72
C VAL A 9 -7.53 9.28 6.83
N ALA A 10 -8.73 9.71 6.45
CA ALA A 10 -9.85 9.83 7.38
C ALA A 10 -10.16 8.49 8.08
N PRO A 11 -10.60 8.51 9.35
CA PRO A 11 -10.85 7.28 10.14
C PRO A 11 -11.73 6.25 9.44
N SER A 12 -12.79 6.70 8.75
CA SER A 12 -13.75 5.86 8.03
C SER A 12 -13.13 5.03 6.90
N VAL A 13 -12.02 5.46 6.32
CA VAL A 13 -11.37 4.78 5.18
C VAL A 13 -10.03 4.12 5.53
N ARG A 14 -9.56 4.21 6.79
CA ARG A 14 -8.29 3.59 7.24
C ARG A 14 -8.23 2.10 6.91
N GLN A 15 -9.34 1.41 7.13
CA GLN A 15 -9.48 -0.02 6.85
C GLN A 15 -9.44 -0.36 5.35
N ARG A 16 -9.50 0.62 4.44
CA ARG A 16 -9.40 0.40 2.99
C ARG A 16 -7.98 0.61 2.45
N THR A 17 -7.02 0.93 3.31
CA THR A 17 -5.61 1.03 2.92
C THR A 17 -5.01 -0.35 2.73
N ALA A 18 -4.14 -0.52 1.73
CA ALA A 18 -3.47 -1.79 1.46
C ALA A 18 -2.77 -2.34 2.71
N ILE A 19 -2.09 -1.47 3.46
CA ILE A 19 -1.44 -1.82 4.73
C ILE A 19 -2.46 -2.35 5.74
N ALA A 20 -3.56 -1.64 6.01
CA ALA A 20 -4.56 -2.12 6.98
C ALA A 20 -5.29 -3.39 6.53
N MET A 21 -5.35 -3.66 5.22
CA MET A 21 -5.87 -4.91 4.69
C MET A 21 -4.86 -6.05 4.88
N ALA A 22 -3.59 -5.85 4.55
CA ALA A 22 -2.51 -6.82 4.76
C ALA A 22 -2.33 -7.18 6.24
N GLU A 23 -2.44 -6.20 7.13
CA GLU A 23 -2.39 -6.38 8.59
C GLU A 23 -3.48 -7.32 9.15
N ARG A 24 -4.57 -7.55 8.40
CA ARG A 24 -5.66 -8.47 8.73
C ARG A 24 -5.58 -9.79 7.98
N HIS A 25 -4.57 -9.99 7.13
CA HIS A 25 -4.40 -11.24 6.40
C HIS A 25 -4.15 -12.40 7.37
N PRO A 26 -4.81 -13.57 7.21
CA PRO A 26 -4.70 -14.69 8.16
C PRO A 26 -3.24 -15.08 8.46
N ASP A 27 -2.40 -15.15 7.43
CA ASP A 27 -1.00 -15.55 7.59
C ASP A 27 -0.17 -14.51 8.35
N VAL A 28 -0.41 -13.22 8.12
CA VAL A 28 0.24 -12.12 8.85
C VAL A 28 -0.17 -12.16 10.33
N VAL A 29 -1.44 -12.43 10.60
CA VAL A 29 -1.96 -12.55 11.97
C VAL A 29 -1.35 -13.76 12.68
N ALA A 30 -1.30 -14.92 12.03
CA ALA A 30 -0.72 -16.15 12.58
C ALA A 30 0.78 -16.01 12.87
N MET A 31 1.52 -15.43 11.94
CA MET A 31 2.96 -15.19 12.08
C MET A 31 3.26 -14.18 13.18
N ARG A 32 2.42 -13.14 13.32
CA ARG A 32 2.53 -12.17 14.41
C ARG A 32 2.24 -12.77 15.78
N ALA A 33 1.30 -13.71 15.88
CA ALA A 33 1.08 -14.45 17.11
C ALA A 33 2.36 -15.21 17.51
N SER A 34 3.02 -15.85 16.55
CA SER A 34 4.30 -16.54 16.78
C SER A 34 5.41 -15.58 17.22
N ALA A 35 5.51 -14.41 16.59
CA ALA A 35 6.49 -13.38 16.95
C ALA A 35 6.29 -12.82 18.38
N ARG A 36 5.06 -12.84 18.89
CA ARG A 36 4.71 -12.40 20.25
C ARG A 36 4.81 -13.51 21.30
N ASN A 37 5.10 -14.76 20.89
CA ASN A 37 5.16 -15.88 21.81
C ASN A 37 6.37 -15.76 22.75
N THR A 38 6.12 -15.43 24.02
CA THR A 38 7.14 -15.20 25.03
C THR A 38 7.90 -16.48 25.43
N SER A 39 7.35 -17.66 25.15
CA SER A 39 8.03 -18.94 25.39
C SER A 39 9.17 -19.20 24.40
N LEU A 40 9.21 -18.48 23.28
CA LEU A 40 10.28 -18.60 22.29
C LEU A 40 11.49 -17.75 22.69
N ALA A 41 12.69 -18.24 22.33
CA ALA A 41 13.93 -17.52 22.54
C ALA A 41 13.92 -16.14 21.83
N PRO A 42 14.58 -15.11 22.38
CA PRO A 42 14.53 -13.75 21.83
C PRO A 42 14.94 -13.64 20.36
N HIS A 43 15.95 -14.39 19.93
CA HIS A 43 16.42 -14.39 18.54
C HIS A 43 15.37 -14.96 17.57
N VAL A 44 14.61 -15.98 17.99
CA VAL A 44 13.51 -16.56 17.21
C VAL A 44 12.38 -15.55 17.05
N ARG A 45 12.04 -14.81 18.12
CA ARG A 45 11.03 -13.75 18.05
C ARG A 45 11.47 -12.61 17.13
N SER A 46 12.73 -12.21 17.20
CA SER A 46 13.28 -11.18 16.30
C SER A 46 13.19 -11.61 14.85
N ALA A 47 13.61 -12.84 14.53
CA ALA A 47 13.49 -13.41 13.18
C ALA A 47 12.02 -13.47 12.71
N ALA A 48 11.11 -13.91 13.58
CA ALA A 48 9.68 -13.94 13.27
C ALA A 48 9.10 -12.54 13.04
N LEU A 49 9.54 -11.50 13.77
CA LEU A 49 9.13 -10.11 13.52
C LEU A 49 9.58 -9.61 12.15
N HIS A 50 10.82 -9.92 11.75
CA HIS A 50 11.29 -9.61 10.39
C HIS A 50 10.43 -10.30 9.34
N GLU A 51 10.07 -11.55 9.58
CA GLU A 51 9.24 -12.34 8.68
C GLU A 51 7.80 -11.78 8.57
N VAL A 52 7.22 -11.30 9.67
CA VAL A 52 5.94 -10.57 9.66
C VAL A 52 6.00 -9.35 8.76
N HIS A 53 7.08 -8.57 8.82
CA HIS A 53 7.23 -7.38 7.98
C HIS A 53 7.32 -7.75 6.49
N ARG A 54 8.13 -8.77 6.18
CA ARG A 54 8.29 -9.29 4.82
C ARG A 54 6.94 -9.77 4.24
N LEU A 55 6.25 -10.63 4.98
CA LEU A 55 4.96 -11.18 4.58
C LEU A 55 3.89 -10.09 4.42
N ARG A 56 3.86 -9.11 5.33
CA ARG A 56 2.94 -7.97 5.21
C ARG A 56 3.18 -7.20 3.92
N ASP A 57 4.44 -6.94 3.57
CA ASP A 57 4.80 -6.18 2.37
C ASP A 57 4.47 -6.97 1.10
N GLU A 58 4.69 -8.29 1.11
CA GLU A 58 4.25 -9.18 0.03
C GLU A 58 2.72 -9.15 -0.16
N VAL A 59 1.95 -9.28 0.92
CA VAL A 59 0.48 -9.20 0.86
C VAL A 59 0.02 -7.82 0.39
N CYS A 60 0.66 -6.74 0.83
CA CYS A 60 0.39 -5.39 0.32
C CYS A 60 0.58 -5.32 -1.21
N ASN A 61 1.68 -5.89 -1.72
CA ASN A 61 1.97 -5.89 -3.15
C ASN A 61 0.93 -6.70 -3.94
N ILE A 62 0.51 -7.86 -3.42
CA ILE A 62 -0.58 -8.64 -4.02
C ILE A 62 -1.88 -7.84 -4.06
N ILE A 63 -2.25 -7.20 -2.95
CA ILE A 63 -3.47 -6.39 -2.88
C ILE A 63 -3.41 -5.22 -3.87
N LEU A 64 -2.29 -4.52 -3.98
CA LEU A 64 -2.13 -3.39 -4.90
C LEU A 64 -2.14 -3.85 -6.35
N SER A 65 -1.44 -4.93 -6.69
CA SER A 65 -1.38 -5.45 -8.07
C SER A 65 -2.68 -6.06 -8.58
N THR A 66 -3.55 -6.54 -7.68
CA THR A 66 -4.83 -7.17 -8.05
C THR A 66 -6.05 -6.26 -7.88
N ALA A 67 -5.89 -5.10 -7.22
CA ALA A 67 -7.00 -4.20 -6.99
C ALA A 67 -7.52 -3.60 -8.31
N PRO A 68 -8.83 -3.62 -8.58
CA PRO A 68 -9.39 -3.05 -9.80
C PRO A 68 -9.28 -1.52 -9.84
N VAL A 69 -9.26 -0.89 -8.66
CA VAL A 69 -9.10 0.56 -8.50
C VAL A 69 -8.16 0.81 -7.34
N ILE A 70 -7.14 1.63 -7.59
CA ILE A 70 -6.25 2.13 -6.56
C ILE A 70 -6.41 3.64 -6.44
N VAL A 71 -6.62 4.11 -5.22
CA VAL A 71 -6.70 5.53 -4.91
C VAL A 71 -5.40 5.91 -4.22
N SER A 72 -4.73 6.95 -4.70
CA SER A 72 -3.53 7.52 -4.05
C SER A 72 -3.61 9.05 -4.03
N SER A 73 -2.75 9.71 -3.26
CA SER A 73 -2.48 11.14 -3.49
C SER A 73 -1.41 11.24 -4.55
N CYS A 74 -1.27 12.40 -5.19
CA CYS A 74 -0.27 12.57 -6.25
C CYS A 74 1.14 12.20 -5.78
N ILE A 75 1.53 12.65 -4.57
CA ILE A 75 2.81 12.26 -3.96
C ILE A 75 2.82 10.79 -3.52
N GLY A 76 1.72 10.27 -2.97
CA GLY A 76 1.64 8.89 -2.51
C GLY A 76 1.70 7.85 -3.63
N ALA A 77 1.44 8.25 -4.88
CA ALA A 77 1.45 7.38 -6.05
C ALA A 77 2.83 6.77 -6.34
N HIS A 78 3.93 7.29 -5.77
CA HIS A 78 5.26 6.66 -5.88
C HIS A 78 5.26 5.17 -5.49
N GLN A 79 4.38 4.75 -4.56
CA GLN A 79 4.26 3.35 -4.14
C GLN A 79 3.79 2.43 -5.27
N LEU A 80 3.14 2.97 -6.30
CA LEU A 80 2.70 2.22 -7.47
C LEU A 80 3.86 1.90 -8.41
N HIS A 81 4.89 2.75 -8.42
CA HIS A 81 6.07 2.56 -9.25
C HIS A 81 6.77 1.23 -8.92
N GLU A 82 6.86 0.89 -7.63
CA GLU A 82 7.46 -0.36 -7.14
C GLU A 82 6.71 -1.62 -7.60
N GLN A 83 5.42 -1.50 -7.92
CA GLN A 83 4.59 -2.65 -8.34
C GLN A 83 4.77 -2.99 -9.83
N ASN A 84 5.42 -2.12 -10.60
CA ASN A 84 5.59 -2.27 -12.06
C ASN A 84 4.27 -2.41 -12.85
N VAL A 85 3.13 -2.07 -12.25
CA VAL A 85 1.79 -2.17 -12.87
C VAL A 85 1.51 -0.92 -13.72
N THR A 86 0.77 -1.11 -14.82
CA THR A 86 0.28 -0.04 -15.68
C THR A 86 -1.19 0.24 -15.38
N PHE A 87 -1.55 1.51 -15.25
CA PHE A 87 -2.94 1.94 -15.06
C PHE A 87 -3.43 2.59 -16.36
N PRO A 88 -4.26 1.90 -17.16
CA PRO A 88 -4.68 2.40 -18.47
C PRO A 88 -5.51 3.69 -18.36
N LEU A 89 -6.21 3.88 -17.24
CA LEU A 89 -6.96 5.09 -16.93
C LEU A 89 -6.52 5.64 -15.58
N VAL A 90 -6.09 6.91 -15.57
CA VAL A 90 -5.82 7.67 -14.36
C VAL A 90 -6.80 8.83 -14.27
N VAL A 91 -7.47 8.96 -13.12
CA VAL A 91 -8.36 10.07 -12.80
C VAL A 91 -7.67 10.96 -11.77
N LEU A 92 -7.50 12.22 -12.09
CA LEU A 92 -6.94 13.24 -11.21
C LEU A 92 -8.05 14.14 -10.70
N ASP A 93 -8.52 13.85 -9.49
CA ASP A 93 -9.42 14.75 -8.78
C ASP A 93 -8.66 15.96 -8.24
N GLU A 94 -9.29 17.13 -8.26
CA GLU A 94 -8.71 18.40 -7.79
C GLU A 94 -7.33 18.72 -8.42
N GLY A 95 -7.14 18.38 -9.69
CA GLY A 95 -5.87 18.59 -10.41
C GLY A 95 -5.42 20.05 -10.42
N SER A 96 -6.36 21.00 -10.43
CA SER A 96 -6.10 22.45 -10.36
C SER A 96 -5.51 22.90 -9.01
N GLN A 97 -5.64 22.09 -7.95
CA GLN A 97 -5.11 22.37 -6.61
C GLN A 97 -3.74 21.71 -6.36
N THR A 98 -3.19 21.00 -7.34
CA THR A 98 -1.91 20.29 -7.22
C THR A 98 -0.84 20.97 -8.09
N THR A 99 0.41 20.98 -7.62
CA THR A 99 1.52 21.47 -8.44
C THR A 99 1.80 20.53 -9.61
N GLU A 100 2.17 21.09 -10.76
CA GLU A 100 2.50 20.30 -11.97
C GLU A 100 3.51 19.16 -11.70
N PRO A 101 4.61 19.36 -10.94
CA PRO A 101 5.54 18.26 -10.66
C PRO A 101 4.91 17.10 -9.89
N ALA A 102 4.01 17.37 -8.95
CA ALA A 102 3.35 16.32 -8.19
C ALA A 102 2.40 15.49 -9.07
N LEU A 103 1.71 16.13 -10.03
CA LEU A 103 0.89 15.44 -11.03
C LEU A 103 1.74 14.54 -11.93
N ILE A 104 2.84 15.08 -12.46
CA ILE A 104 3.75 14.32 -13.33
C ILE A 104 4.30 13.08 -12.60
N CYS A 105 4.74 13.22 -11.35
CA CYS A 105 5.20 12.10 -10.53
C CYS A 105 4.13 11.00 -10.41
N ALA A 106 2.86 11.39 -10.22
CA ALA A 106 1.76 10.44 -10.10
C ALA A 106 1.49 9.70 -11.42
N LEU A 107 1.47 10.43 -12.54
CA LEU A 107 1.24 9.86 -13.87
C LEU A 107 2.37 8.94 -14.32
N ALA A 108 3.62 9.33 -14.05
CA ALA A 108 4.79 8.51 -14.32
C ALA A 108 4.78 7.23 -13.48
N ALA A 109 4.46 7.32 -12.19
CA ALA A 109 4.37 6.16 -11.30
C ALA A 109 3.24 5.20 -11.71
N ALA A 110 2.12 5.74 -12.19
CA ALA A 110 0.98 4.97 -12.68
C ALA A 110 1.15 4.45 -14.13
N LYS A 111 2.17 4.92 -14.86
CA LYS A 111 2.35 4.64 -16.29
C LYS A 111 1.06 4.89 -17.07
N ALA A 112 0.44 6.05 -16.83
CA ALA A 112 -0.89 6.38 -17.35
C ALA A 112 -0.90 6.38 -18.89
N GLU A 113 -1.87 5.68 -19.50
CA GLU A 113 -2.12 5.72 -20.95
C GLU A 113 -3.19 6.77 -21.28
N GLN A 114 -4.26 6.81 -20.49
CA GLN A 114 -5.33 7.80 -20.57
C GLN A 114 -5.44 8.56 -19.25
N LEU A 115 -5.63 9.87 -19.37
CA LEU A 115 -5.80 10.78 -18.25
C LEU A 115 -7.15 11.49 -18.32
N VAL A 116 -7.84 11.56 -17.18
CA VAL A 116 -9.03 12.37 -16.94
C VAL A 116 -8.74 13.32 -15.79
N ILE A 117 -8.95 14.62 -16.00
CA ILE A 117 -8.78 15.70 -15.01
C ILE A 117 -10.14 16.37 -14.81
#